data_AF-A0A1Z5LED9-F1
#
_entry.id   AF-A0A1Z5LED9-F1
#
_cell.length_a   1.000
_cell.length_b   1.000
_cell.length_c   1.000
_cell.angle_alpha   90.00
_cell.angle_beta   90.00
_cell.angle_gamma   90.00
#
_symmetry.space_group_name_H-M   'P 1'
#
loop_
_entity.id
_entity.type
_entity.pdbx_description
1 polymer ?
#
loop_
_entity_poly.entity_id
_entity_poly.type
_entity_poly.pdbx_seq_one_letter_code
_entity_poly.pdbx_strand_id
1 'polypeptide(L)'
;MYTYSVNGYDPNNKKFSPCSVRSIRAVLLAKASKCFSKPEESFCGNSLVEEGEQCDAGLIGSEDSDACCDEECRLKPNAKCSDRNSPCCRNCDYSPTGAMCREAQPNACKNEAYCTGASAECPPSLPQPDDTPCLDKGKCRAGECMPYCETRGEISCMCDTEVDACKRCCRPSHNATCKPTDPVEILRDGTPCIHGYCEKGKCEKTVQDIVERFWDIIEDIDINTVLKFLNDNIVGTVVVVSLIVWVPGSCLVSYVDNKRRAEYEKAKKACRKRESLPPFRPPSESSMKMVRIARRQPQQP
;
A
#
# COMPACT_ATOMS: atom_id res chain seq x y z
N MET A 1 -9.78 12.65 -1.41
CA MET A 1 -9.07 12.56 -0.12
C MET A 1 -9.89 13.23 0.96
N TYR A 2 -11.13 12.79 1.13
CA TYR A 2 -11.95 13.21 2.26
C TYR A 2 -11.52 12.34 3.45
N THR A 3 -11.45 12.90 4.65
CA THR A 3 -11.01 12.18 5.85
C THR A 3 -12.07 11.17 6.30
N TYR A 4 -13.32 11.41 5.97
CA TYR A 4 -14.44 10.55 6.33
C TYR A 4 -14.92 9.68 5.16
N SER A 5 -15.66 8.64 5.52
CA SER A 5 -16.37 7.78 4.58
C SER A 5 -17.28 8.61 3.67
N VAL A 6 -17.27 8.28 2.37
CA VAL A 6 -18.17 8.87 1.37
C VAL A 6 -19.05 7.77 0.78
N ASN A 7 -20.29 8.11 0.45
CA ASN A 7 -21.27 7.16 -0.09
C ASN A 7 -21.01 6.78 -1.57
N GLY A 8 -20.13 7.51 -2.28
CA GLY A 8 -19.76 7.23 -3.67
C GLY A 8 -20.75 7.73 -4.73
N TYR A 9 -21.89 8.29 -4.32
CA TYR A 9 -22.95 8.75 -5.23
C TYR A 9 -22.67 10.15 -5.81
N ASP A 10 -21.90 10.98 -5.10
CA ASP A 10 -21.62 12.33 -5.56
C ASP A 10 -20.52 12.36 -6.64
N PRO A 11 -20.65 13.22 -7.68
CA PRO A 11 -19.66 13.31 -8.77
C PRO A 11 -18.22 13.55 -8.31
N ASN A 12 -18.05 14.24 -7.19
CA ASN A 12 -16.74 14.55 -6.61
C ASN A 12 -16.14 13.38 -5.83
N ASN A 13 -16.89 12.33 -5.49
CA ASN A 13 -16.33 11.14 -4.84
C ASN A 13 -15.40 10.34 -5.77
N LYS A 14 -15.53 10.53 -7.08
CA LYS A 14 -14.72 9.87 -8.12
C LYS A 14 -13.54 10.72 -8.61
N LYS A 15 -13.29 11.88 -7.99
CA LYS A 15 -12.27 12.86 -8.43
C LYS A 15 -11.43 13.35 -7.27
N PHE A 16 -10.16 13.65 -7.55
CA PHE A 16 -9.32 14.36 -6.58
C PHE A 16 -9.66 15.85 -6.53
N SER A 17 -9.55 16.45 -5.34
CA SER A 17 -9.71 17.90 -5.18
C SER A 17 -8.48 18.64 -5.73
N PRO A 18 -8.59 19.95 -6.06
CA PRO A 18 -7.44 20.74 -6.50
C PRO A 18 -6.28 20.77 -5.50
N CYS A 19 -6.55 20.63 -4.20
CA CYS A 19 -5.51 20.53 -3.17
C CYS A 19 -4.77 19.18 -3.26
N SER A 20 -5.51 18.07 -3.37
CA SER A 20 -4.92 16.74 -3.55
C SER A 20 -4.09 16.67 -4.83
N VAL A 21 -4.61 17.19 -5.95
CA VAL A 21 -3.89 17.21 -7.24
C VAL A 21 -2.57 17.98 -7.13
N ARG A 22 -2.56 19.15 -6.48
CA ARG A 22 -1.33 19.93 -6.27
C ARG A 22 -0.30 19.17 -5.43
N SER A 23 -0.74 18.54 -4.34
CA SER A 23 0.13 17.75 -3.47
C SER A 23 0.70 16.53 -4.20
N ILE A 24 -0.14 15.74 -4.87
CA ILE A 24 0.26 14.58 -5.67
C ILE A 24 1.28 14.99 -6.74
N ARG A 25 1.00 16.08 -7.46
CA ARG A 25 1.91 16.60 -8.50
C ARG A 25 3.30 16.93 -7.95
N ALA A 26 3.38 17.60 -6.80
CA ALA A 26 4.66 17.96 -6.18
C ALA A 26 5.49 16.71 -5.83
N VAL A 27 4.84 15.67 -5.28
CA VAL A 27 5.49 14.40 -4.96
C VAL A 27 5.95 13.67 -6.23
N LEU A 28 5.10 13.61 -7.26
CA LEU A 28 5.44 12.97 -8.52
C LEU A 28 6.66 13.66 -9.18
N LEU A 29 6.68 15.00 -9.24
CA LEU A 29 7.83 15.74 -9.81
C LEU A 29 9.15 15.46 -9.06
N ALA A 30 9.10 15.28 -7.73
CA ALA A 30 10.31 15.09 -6.93
C ALA A 30 10.77 13.62 -6.84
N LYS A 31 9.85 12.66 -6.97
CA LYS A 31 10.12 11.26 -6.63
C LYS A 31 9.78 10.26 -7.73
N ALA A 32 8.95 10.58 -8.72
CA ALA A 32 8.53 9.61 -9.72
C ALA A 32 9.73 9.01 -10.47
N SER A 33 10.71 9.83 -10.86
CA SER A 33 11.91 9.35 -11.58
C SER A 33 12.78 8.36 -10.79
N LYS A 34 12.54 8.17 -9.49
CA LYS A 34 13.31 7.23 -8.66
C LYS A 34 12.83 5.79 -8.80
N CYS A 35 11.54 5.58 -9.09
CA CYS A 35 10.95 4.23 -9.10
C CYS A 35 9.81 4.03 -10.09
N PHE A 36 9.28 5.07 -10.73
CA PHE A 36 8.31 4.89 -11.80
C PHE A 36 9.10 4.50 -13.06
N SER A 37 8.83 3.30 -13.55
CA SER A 37 9.18 2.88 -14.89
C SER A 37 8.16 3.48 -15.89
N LYS A 38 8.51 3.43 -17.18
CA LYS A 38 7.45 3.51 -18.19
C LYS A 38 6.47 2.35 -17.91
N PRO A 39 5.16 2.53 -18.14
CA PRO A 39 4.25 1.39 -18.16
C PRO A 39 4.88 0.34 -19.09
N GLU A 40 5.23 -0.82 -18.54
CA GLU A 40 5.52 -1.98 -19.38
C GLU A 40 4.18 -2.31 -20.04
N GLU A 41 4.14 -2.34 -21.37
CA GLU A 41 2.90 -2.59 -22.11
C GLU A 41 2.37 -4.02 -21.87
N SER A 42 3.24 -4.93 -21.42
CA SER A 42 2.91 -6.25 -20.87
C SER A 42 4.05 -6.76 -19.97
N PHE A 43 3.70 -7.49 -18.90
CA PHE A 43 4.64 -8.22 -18.05
C PHE A 43 4.23 -9.70 -17.96
N CYS A 44 4.96 -10.54 -18.69
CA CYS A 44 4.76 -11.98 -18.66
C CYS A 44 5.14 -12.57 -17.29
N GLY A 45 4.17 -13.18 -16.60
CA GLY A 45 4.35 -13.89 -15.35
C GLY A 45 3.57 -13.32 -14.15
N ASN A 46 2.73 -12.30 -14.36
CA ASN A 46 1.84 -11.74 -13.33
C ASN A 46 0.43 -12.40 -13.32
N SER A 47 0.21 -13.41 -14.17
CA SER A 47 -1.07 -14.12 -14.38
C SER A 47 -2.19 -13.28 -14.99
N LEU A 48 -1.87 -12.12 -15.57
CA LEU A 48 -2.81 -11.25 -16.26
C LEU A 48 -2.41 -11.15 -17.73
N VAL A 49 -3.33 -11.51 -18.63
CA VAL A 49 -3.06 -11.39 -20.07
C VAL A 49 -3.13 -9.92 -20.47
N GLU A 50 -1.99 -9.39 -20.89
CA GLU A 50 -1.82 -8.01 -21.34
C GLU A 50 -1.62 -7.91 -22.87
N GLU A 51 -1.41 -6.70 -23.40
CA GLU A 51 -1.33 -6.49 -24.84
C GLU A 51 -0.09 -7.15 -25.44
N GLY A 52 -0.28 -8.07 -26.40
CA GLY A 52 0.81 -8.81 -27.05
C GLY A 52 1.04 -10.22 -26.49
N GLU A 53 0.39 -10.57 -25.39
CA GLU A 53 0.40 -11.92 -24.79
C GLU A 53 -0.84 -12.73 -25.22
N GLN A 54 -0.71 -14.05 -25.32
CA GLN A 54 -1.85 -14.94 -25.60
C GLN A 54 -2.37 -15.65 -24.35
N CYS A 55 -1.52 -15.76 -23.33
CA CYS A 55 -1.76 -16.36 -22.04
C CYS A 55 -0.65 -15.91 -21.08
N ASP A 56 -0.86 -16.08 -19.78
CA ASP A 56 0.15 -15.87 -18.75
C ASP A 56 0.05 -16.99 -17.69
N ALA A 57 1.06 -17.87 -17.69
CA ALA A 57 1.15 -19.01 -16.79
C ALA A 57 1.44 -18.63 -15.33
N GLY A 58 1.76 -17.37 -15.04
CA GLY A 58 2.31 -16.90 -13.78
C GLY A 58 3.82 -17.06 -13.68
N LEU A 59 4.35 -17.00 -12.46
CA LEU A 59 5.80 -17.07 -12.24
C LEU A 59 6.37 -18.45 -12.64
N ILE A 60 7.33 -18.41 -13.56
CA ILE A 60 8.09 -19.55 -14.09
C ILE A 60 8.67 -20.39 -12.95
N GLY A 61 8.40 -21.71 -12.95
CA GLY A 61 8.89 -22.65 -11.95
C GLY A 61 8.01 -22.85 -10.71
N SER A 62 6.78 -22.32 -10.73
CA SER A 62 5.73 -22.72 -9.77
C SER A 62 5.11 -24.07 -10.17
N GLU A 63 4.72 -24.89 -9.20
CA GLU A 63 4.08 -26.21 -9.45
C GLU A 63 2.71 -26.08 -10.13
N ASP A 64 2.14 -24.87 -10.20
CA ASP A 64 0.87 -24.52 -10.82
C ASP A 64 1.03 -23.86 -12.21
N SER A 65 2.02 -24.28 -13.00
CA SER A 65 2.19 -23.78 -14.38
C SER A 65 1.05 -24.23 -15.27
N ASP A 66 0.42 -23.30 -15.98
CA ASP A 66 -0.61 -23.62 -16.98
C ASP A 66 -0.03 -24.53 -18.09
N ALA A 67 -0.60 -25.73 -18.25
CA ALA A 67 -0.18 -26.68 -19.27
C ALA A 67 -0.33 -26.12 -20.69
N CYS A 68 -1.22 -25.16 -20.89
CA CYS A 68 -1.57 -24.58 -22.18
C CYS A 68 -0.69 -23.40 -22.60
N CYS A 69 0.06 -22.82 -21.65
CA CYS A 69 0.86 -21.62 -21.86
C CYS A 69 2.36 -21.93 -21.74
N ASP A 70 3.18 -21.29 -22.56
CA ASP A 70 4.65 -21.36 -22.47
C ASP A 70 5.24 -20.21 -21.64
N GLU A 71 6.55 -20.26 -21.45
CA GLU A 71 7.33 -19.31 -20.64
C GLU A 71 7.46 -17.93 -21.30
N GLU A 72 7.11 -17.83 -22.60
CA GLU A 72 7.09 -16.62 -23.39
C GLU A 72 5.68 -16.00 -23.51
N CYS A 73 4.74 -16.44 -22.66
CA CYS A 73 3.35 -15.98 -22.63
C CYS A 73 2.59 -16.20 -23.95
N ARG A 74 2.88 -17.34 -24.59
CA ARG A 74 2.21 -17.81 -25.80
C ARG A 74 1.54 -19.16 -25.58
N LEU A 75 0.48 -19.39 -26.34
CA LEU A 75 -0.21 -20.68 -26.30
C LEU A 75 0.68 -21.75 -26.93
N LYS A 76 0.83 -22.88 -26.22
CA LYS A 76 1.58 -24.04 -26.71
C LYS A 76 0.93 -24.62 -27.97
N PRO A 77 1.67 -25.39 -28.79
CA PRO A 77 1.11 -26.06 -29.95
C PRO A 77 -0.13 -26.89 -29.59
N ASN A 78 -1.22 -26.68 -30.34
CA ASN A 78 -2.55 -27.28 -30.16
C ASN A 78 -3.41 -26.72 -29.00
N ALA A 79 -2.90 -25.77 -28.21
CA ALA A 79 -3.74 -25.05 -27.25
C ALA A 79 -4.56 -23.96 -27.98
N LYS A 80 -5.87 -23.91 -27.72
CA LYS A 80 -6.76 -22.85 -28.21
C LYS A 80 -6.98 -21.76 -27.16
N CYS A 81 -6.72 -22.06 -25.90
CA CYS A 81 -6.94 -21.18 -24.77
C CYS A 81 -6.08 -21.59 -23.57
N SER A 82 -6.07 -20.74 -22.54
CA SER A 82 -5.41 -20.99 -21.26
C SER A 82 -6.44 -21.34 -20.17
N ASP A 83 -6.24 -22.46 -19.48
CA ASP A 83 -7.11 -22.87 -18.37
C ASP A 83 -7.03 -21.89 -17.18
N ARG A 84 -5.89 -21.21 -17.03
CA ARG A 84 -5.64 -20.26 -15.94
C ARG A 84 -6.24 -18.89 -16.22
N ASN A 85 -6.15 -18.40 -17.46
CA ASN A 85 -6.56 -17.03 -17.78
C ASN A 85 -7.99 -16.94 -18.35
N SER A 86 -8.55 -18.03 -18.84
CA SER A 86 -9.85 -18.02 -19.53
C SER A 86 -10.91 -18.86 -18.81
N PRO A 87 -12.01 -18.25 -18.32
CA PRO A 87 -13.07 -18.97 -17.60
C PRO A 87 -13.79 -20.05 -18.40
N CYS A 88 -13.75 -19.97 -19.74
CA CYS A 88 -14.32 -20.97 -20.64
C CYS A 88 -13.26 -21.86 -21.30
N CYS A 89 -12.10 -22.06 -20.68
CA CYS A 89 -11.10 -23.01 -21.14
C CYS A 89 -11.07 -24.25 -20.25
N ARG A 90 -10.90 -25.41 -20.88
CA ARG A 90 -10.69 -26.68 -20.16
C ARG A 90 -9.76 -27.59 -20.93
N ASN A 91 -8.64 -27.96 -20.33
CA ASN A 91 -7.59 -28.78 -20.95
C ASN A 91 -7.12 -28.19 -22.28
N CYS A 92 -6.89 -26.88 -22.32
CA CYS A 92 -6.41 -26.14 -23.48
C CYS A 92 -7.36 -26.08 -24.68
N ASP A 93 -8.62 -26.50 -24.53
CA ASP A 93 -9.68 -26.35 -25.54
C ASP A 93 -10.89 -25.61 -24.94
N TYR A 94 -11.75 -25.09 -25.82
CA TYR A 94 -12.95 -24.39 -25.39
C TYR A 94 -13.88 -25.32 -24.61
N SER A 95 -14.35 -24.83 -23.46
CA SER A 95 -15.33 -25.53 -22.64
C SER A 95 -16.61 -25.76 -23.42
N PRO A 96 -17.29 -26.91 -23.22
CA PRO A 96 -18.51 -27.23 -23.96
C PRO A 96 -19.61 -26.19 -23.74
N THR A 97 -20.50 -26.07 -24.71
CA THR A 97 -21.67 -25.19 -24.60
C THR A 97 -22.48 -25.50 -23.35
N GLY A 98 -22.80 -24.47 -22.57
CA GLY A 98 -23.57 -24.62 -21.33
C GLY A 98 -22.74 -24.83 -20.07
N ALA A 99 -21.40 -24.88 -20.15
CA ALA A 99 -20.54 -24.82 -18.97
C ALA A 99 -20.67 -23.45 -18.29
N MET A 100 -20.99 -23.38 -17.00
CA MET A 100 -21.13 -22.10 -16.28
C MET A 100 -19.76 -21.46 -16.07
N CYS A 101 -19.61 -20.19 -16.47
CA CYS A 101 -18.36 -19.44 -16.36
C CYS A 101 -18.46 -18.19 -15.49
N ARG A 102 -19.69 -17.73 -15.19
CA ARG A 102 -19.94 -16.66 -14.22
C ARG A 102 -21.18 -17.00 -13.41
N GLU A 103 -21.05 -16.94 -12.09
CA GLU A 103 -22.17 -17.11 -11.16
C GLU A 103 -23.16 -15.95 -11.24
N ALA A 104 -24.40 -16.18 -10.83
CA ALA A 104 -25.38 -15.12 -10.67
C ALA A 104 -24.88 -14.08 -9.64
N GLN A 105 -24.98 -12.80 -9.99
CA GLN A 105 -24.70 -11.69 -9.10
C GLN A 105 -26.01 -10.90 -8.88
N PRO A 106 -26.91 -11.38 -8.00
CA PRO A 106 -28.21 -10.75 -7.78
C PRO A 106 -28.10 -9.31 -7.27
N ASN A 107 -27.08 -9.02 -6.44
CA ASN A 107 -26.83 -7.67 -5.95
C ASN A 107 -26.42 -6.68 -7.07
N ALA A 108 -25.91 -7.18 -8.19
CA ALA A 108 -25.49 -6.39 -9.35
C ALA A 108 -26.42 -6.56 -10.56
N CYS A 109 -27.57 -7.23 -10.39
CA CYS A 109 -28.56 -7.46 -11.44
C CYS A 109 -28.05 -8.25 -12.65
N LYS A 110 -27.13 -9.19 -12.42
CA LYS A 110 -26.57 -10.09 -13.46
C LYS A 110 -26.94 -11.54 -13.18
N ASN A 111 -27.42 -12.25 -14.20
CA ASN A 111 -27.64 -13.69 -14.16
C ASN A 111 -26.34 -14.47 -14.38
N GLU A 112 -26.44 -15.79 -14.26
CA GLU A 112 -25.39 -16.72 -14.67
C GLU A 112 -25.03 -16.53 -16.15
N ALA A 113 -23.77 -16.75 -16.47
CA ALA A 113 -23.28 -16.79 -17.84
C ALA A 113 -22.67 -18.16 -18.13
N TYR A 114 -22.85 -18.63 -19.36
CA TYR A 114 -22.42 -19.94 -19.79
C TYR A 114 -21.55 -19.84 -21.04
N CYS A 115 -20.56 -20.71 -21.14
CA CYS A 115 -19.68 -20.82 -22.28
C CYS A 115 -20.45 -21.19 -23.54
N THR A 116 -20.04 -20.61 -24.66
CA THR A 116 -20.66 -20.83 -25.97
C THR A 116 -20.21 -22.12 -26.63
N GLY A 117 -19.05 -22.68 -26.24
CA GLY A 117 -18.40 -23.79 -26.94
C GLY A 117 -17.45 -23.38 -28.06
N ALA A 118 -17.41 -22.08 -28.40
CA ALA A 118 -16.65 -21.56 -29.54
C ALA A 118 -15.65 -20.46 -29.17
N SER A 119 -15.56 -20.08 -27.89
CA SER A 119 -14.66 -19.04 -27.38
C SER A 119 -14.18 -19.39 -25.97
N ALA A 120 -12.98 -18.91 -25.63
CA ALA A 120 -12.40 -18.95 -24.29
C ALA A 120 -12.96 -17.87 -23.36
N GLU A 121 -13.53 -16.81 -23.94
CA GLU A 121 -14.13 -15.71 -23.19
C GLU A 121 -15.52 -16.09 -22.68
N CYS A 122 -15.78 -15.78 -21.41
CA CYS A 122 -17.11 -15.91 -20.84
C CYS A 122 -18.00 -14.77 -21.35
N PRO A 123 -19.13 -15.05 -22.03
CA PRO A 123 -19.99 -14.01 -22.55
C PRO A 123 -20.51 -13.08 -21.44
N PRO A 124 -20.98 -11.87 -21.79
CA PRO A 124 -21.66 -10.99 -20.84
C PRO A 124 -22.85 -11.71 -20.19
N SER A 125 -23.00 -11.56 -18.89
CA SER A 125 -24.16 -12.08 -18.16
C SER A 125 -25.43 -11.39 -18.63
N LEU A 126 -26.49 -12.17 -18.83
CA LEU A 126 -27.81 -11.62 -19.10
C LEU A 126 -28.29 -10.78 -17.90
N PRO A 127 -29.01 -9.67 -18.15
CA PRO A 127 -29.57 -8.87 -17.08
C PRO A 127 -30.63 -9.68 -16.31
N GLN A 128 -30.71 -9.44 -15.00
CA GLN A 128 -31.88 -9.88 -14.23
C GLN A 128 -33.15 -9.12 -14.67
N PRO A 129 -34.34 -9.71 -14.48
CA PRO A 129 -35.60 -9.02 -14.78
C PRO A 129 -35.66 -7.67 -14.08
N ASP A 130 -36.20 -6.67 -14.77
CA ASP A 130 -36.46 -5.37 -14.18
C ASP A 130 -37.35 -5.51 -12.92
N ASP A 131 -37.20 -4.58 -11.98
CA ASP A 131 -37.84 -4.58 -10.66
C ASP A 131 -37.39 -5.68 -9.69
N THR A 132 -36.45 -6.56 -10.06
CA THR A 132 -35.84 -7.52 -9.12
C THR A 132 -35.12 -6.77 -7.99
N PRO A 133 -35.37 -7.08 -6.70
CA PRO A 133 -34.65 -6.47 -5.60
C PRO A 133 -33.16 -6.77 -5.64
N CYS A 134 -32.32 -5.74 -5.49
CA CYS A 134 -30.86 -5.86 -5.51
C CYS A 134 -30.24 -5.19 -4.26
N LEU A 135 -28.95 -4.83 -4.35
CA LEU A 135 -28.21 -4.23 -3.23
C LEU A 135 -28.96 -3.04 -2.63
N ASP A 136 -28.95 -2.96 -1.29
CA ASP A 136 -29.53 -1.84 -0.53
C ASP A 136 -30.99 -1.54 -0.88
N LYS A 137 -31.83 -2.58 -1.06
CA LYS A 137 -33.25 -2.46 -1.47
C LYS A 137 -33.44 -1.67 -2.77
N GLY A 138 -32.40 -1.58 -3.57
CA GLY A 138 -32.49 -1.11 -4.94
C GLY A 138 -33.30 -2.07 -5.81
N LYS A 139 -33.48 -1.68 -7.06
CA LYS A 139 -34.16 -2.49 -8.07
C LYS A 139 -33.33 -2.59 -9.32
N CYS A 140 -33.37 -3.75 -9.94
CA CYS A 140 -32.76 -3.94 -11.24
C CYS A 140 -33.48 -3.14 -12.32
N ARG A 141 -32.69 -2.46 -13.15
CA ARG A 141 -33.18 -1.79 -14.35
C ARG A 141 -32.14 -1.91 -15.45
N ALA A 142 -32.51 -2.50 -16.58
CA ALA A 142 -31.60 -2.72 -17.71
C ALA A 142 -30.27 -3.43 -17.33
N GLY A 143 -30.31 -4.33 -16.34
CA GLY A 143 -29.13 -5.07 -15.88
C GLY A 143 -28.18 -4.30 -14.97
N GLU A 144 -28.59 -3.15 -14.43
CA GLU A 144 -27.88 -2.41 -13.38
C GLU A 144 -28.76 -2.31 -12.13
N CYS A 145 -28.12 -2.32 -10.95
CA CYS A 145 -28.82 -2.14 -9.69
C CYS A 145 -29.02 -0.64 -9.42
N MET A 146 -30.24 -0.16 -9.62
CA MET A 146 -30.62 1.21 -9.27
C MET A 146 -30.88 1.30 -7.77
N PRO A 147 -30.18 2.17 -7.02
CA PRO A 147 -30.39 2.27 -5.58
C PRO A 147 -31.78 2.80 -5.23
N TYR A 148 -32.21 2.56 -3.98
CA TYR A 148 -33.57 2.80 -3.52
C TYR A 148 -34.12 4.22 -3.86
N CYS A 149 -33.35 5.28 -3.62
CA CYS A 149 -33.81 6.65 -3.84
C CYS A 149 -34.02 6.94 -5.33
N GLU A 150 -33.10 6.46 -6.18
CA GLU A 150 -33.10 6.65 -7.62
C GLU A 150 -34.29 5.95 -8.27
N THR A 151 -34.75 4.81 -7.73
CA THR A 151 -35.99 4.15 -8.20
C THR A 151 -37.24 5.02 -8.00
N ARG A 152 -37.17 6.02 -7.11
CA ARG A 152 -38.25 6.96 -6.77
C ARG A 152 -38.03 8.34 -7.40
N GLY A 153 -37.00 8.52 -8.22
CA GLY A 153 -36.64 9.81 -8.81
C GLY A 153 -35.94 10.77 -7.84
N GLU A 154 -35.40 10.26 -6.73
CA GLU A 154 -34.60 11.01 -5.76
C GLU A 154 -33.13 10.58 -5.86
N ILE A 155 -32.26 11.24 -5.10
CA ILE A 155 -30.82 10.98 -5.08
C ILE A 155 -30.44 10.40 -3.72
N SER A 156 -29.73 9.28 -3.72
CA SER A 156 -29.18 8.65 -2.52
C SER A 156 -28.19 9.58 -1.83
N CYS A 157 -28.31 9.71 -0.50
CA CYS A 157 -27.45 10.58 0.29
C CYS A 157 -27.23 10.01 1.70
N MET A 158 -26.20 10.52 2.39
CA MET A 158 -25.90 10.17 3.77
C MET A 158 -26.40 11.31 4.67
N CYS A 159 -27.20 10.98 5.70
CA CYS A 159 -27.62 11.97 6.68
C CYS A 159 -26.43 12.41 7.55
N ASP A 160 -26.39 13.68 7.90
CA ASP A 160 -25.32 14.36 8.62
C ASP A 160 -25.48 14.34 10.15
N THR A 161 -26.67 14.02 10.65
CA THR A 161 -26.94 13.90 12.08
C THR A 161 -26.53 12.51 12.60
N GLU A 162 -25.90 12.42 13.79
CA GLU A 162 -25.50 11.12 14.36
C GLU A 162 -26.69 10.16 14.56
N VAL A 163 -27.90 10.70 14.79
CA VAL A 163 -29.14 9.94 14.98
C VAL A 163 -29.65 9.33 13.67
N ASP A 164 -29.48 10.02 12.55
CA ASP A 164 -29.98 9.57 11.25
C ASP A 164 -28.87 9.02 10.33
N ALA A 165 -27.59 9.12 10.73
CA ALA A 165 -26.44 8.70 9.94
C ALA A 165 -26.48 7.23 9.51
N CYS A 166 -27.15 6.37 10.29
CA CYS A 166 -27.34 4.95 9.98
C CYS A 166 -28.75 4.61 9.49
N LYS A 167 -29.50 5.62 9.04
CA LYS A 167 -30.78 5.46 8.37
C LYS A 167 -30.61 5.68 6.87
N ARG A 168 -31.49 5.07 6.09
CA ARG A 168 -31.54 5.31 4.64
C ARG A 168 -32.10 6.70 4.37
N CYS A 169 -31.30 7.53 3.72
CA CYS A 169 -31.65 8.91 3.43
C CYS A 169 -31.65 9.22 1.92
N CYS A 170 -32.60 10.05 1.51
CA CYS A 170 -32.77 10.52 0.14
C CYS A 170 -32.87 12.04 0.11
N ARG A 171 -32.57 12.63 -1.06
CA ARG A 171 -32.81 14.05 -1.34
C ARG A 171 -33.40 14.23 -2.74
N PRO A 172 -34.31 15.20 -2.95
CA PRO A 172 -34.93 15.42 -4.25
C PRO A 172 -33.99 16.06 -5.30
N SER A 173 -32.92 16.73 -4.87
CA SER A 173 -31.90 17.29 -5.76
C SER A 173 -30.57 17.44 -5.04
N HIS A 174 -29.46 17.67 -5.76
CA HIS A 174 -28.12 17.77 -5.17
C HIS A 174 -27.99 18.88 -4.10
N ASN A 175 -28.78 19.95 -4.20
CA ASN A 175 -28.74 21.08 -3.25
C ASN A 175 -29.79 20.97 -2.13
N ALA A 176 -30.64 19.93 -2.17
CA ALA A 176 -31.64 19.72 -1.14
C ALA A 176 -31.04 19.01 0.09
N THR A 177 -31.63 19.26 1.25
CA THR A 177 -31.26 18.61 2.50
C THR A 177 -31.52 17.10 2.41
N CYS A 178 -30.53 16.31 2.82
CA CYS A 178 -30.65 14.88 2.95
C CYS A 178 -31.55 14.54 4.15
N LYS A 179 -32.60 13.74 3.94
CA LYS A 179 -33.54 13.38 4.99
C LYS A 179 -33.79 11.87 5.01
N PRO A 180 -34.08 11.29 6.20
CA PRO A 180 -34.43 9.88 6.29
C PRO A 180 -35.72 9.59 5.53
N THR A 181 -35.79 8.38 4.98
CA THR A 181 -36.96 7.85 4.27
C THR A 181 -38.12 7.49 5.21
N ASP A 182 -39.34 7.49 4.69
CA ASP A 182 -40.56 7.01 5.36
C ASP A 182 -41.14 5.82 4.58
N PRO A 183 -41.21 4.60 5.15
CA PRO A 183 -40.88 4.24 6.53
C PRO A 183 -39.37 4.29 6.83
N VAL A 184 -39.03 4.57 8.08
CA VAL A 184 -37.65 4.64 8.56
C VAL A 184 -36.99 3.27 8.44
N GLU A 185 -35.88 3.22 7.70
CA GLU A 185 -35.07 2.01 7.53
C GLU A 185 -33.66 2.19 8.08
N ILE A 186 -33.24 1.22 8.90
CA ILE A 186 -31.90 1.16 9.47
C ILE A 186 -30.97 0.41 8.50
N LEU A 187 -29.80 0.98 8.22
CA LEU A 187 -28.79 0.40 7.36
C LEU A 187 -28.10 -0.80 8.03
N ARG A 188 -27.48 -1.66 7.22
CA ARG A 188 -26.79 -2.87 7.70
C ARG A 188 -25.53 -2.51 8.49
N ASP A 189 -25.14 -3.36 9.42
CA ASP A 189 -23.88 -3.19 10.14
C ASP A 189 -22.69 -3.20 9.16
N GLY A 190 -21.69 -2.37 9.43
CA GLY A 190 -20.55 -2.13 8.52
C GLY A 190 -20.85 -1.14 7.38
N THR A 191 -22.08 -0.61 7.26
CA THR A 191 -22.35 0.45 6.29
C THR A 191 -21.58 1.72 6.69
N PRO A 192 -20.83 2.35 5.78
CA PRO A 192 -20.10 3.57 6.10
C PRO A 192 -21.06 4.72 6.48
N CYS A 193 -20.75 5.43 7.55
CA CYS A 193 -21.47 6.60 8.03
C CYS A 193 -20.50 7.78 8.24
N ILE A 194 -21.02 8.94 8.63
CA ILE A 194 -20.26 10.21 8.68
C ILE A 194 -18.92 10.16 9.41
N HIS A 195 -18.79 9.38 10.48
CA HIS A 195 -17.59 9.33 11.31
C HIS A 195 -17.04 7.90 11.49
N GLY A 196 -17.54 6.92 10.72
CA GLY A 196 -17.10 5.53 10.85
C GLY A 196 -18.06 4.55 10.17
N TYR A 197 -18.56 3.58 10.92
CA TYR A 197 -19.44 2.53 10.41
C TYR A 197 -20.65 2.32 11.30
N CYS A 198 -21.75 1.91 10.68
CA CYS A 198 -22.96 1.57 11.42
C CYS A 198 -22.78 0.28 12.21
N GLU A 199 -23.12 0.31 13.49
CA GLU A 199 -23.25 -0.85 14.36
C GLU A 199 -24.56 -0.74 15.15
N LYS A 200 -25.46 -1.71 14.99
CA LYS A 200 -26.79 -1.74 15.65
C LYS A 200 -27.59 -0.46 15.42
N GLY A 201 -27.47 0.12 14.22
CA GLY A 201 -28.17 1.34 13.82
C GLY A 201 -27.62 2.64 14.41
N LYS A 202 -26.45 2.61 15.05
CA LYS A 202 -25.70 3.81 15.49
C LYS A 202 -24.42 3.95 14.69
N CYS A 203 -24.03 5.18 14.40
CA CYS A 203 -22.77 5.45 13.71
C CYS A 203 -21.62 5.41 14.72
N GLU A 204 -20.90 4.28 14.77
CA GLU A 204 -19.75 4.12 15.64
C GLU A 204 -18.52 4.77 14.99
N LYS A 205 -17.84 5.62 15.77
CA LYS A 205 -16.70 6.38 15.27
C LYS A 205 -15.51 5.44 15.12
N THR A 206 -15.01 5.30 13.90
CA THR A 206 -13.67 4.71 13.74
C THR A 206 -12.68 5.77 14.15
N VAL A 207 -12.07 5.60 15.33
CA VAL A 207 -10.89 6.37 15.72
C VAL A 207 -9.87 6.26 14.59
N GLN A 208 -9.74 7.32 13.79
CA GLN A 208 -8.56 7.50 12.95
C GLN A 208 -7.39 7.76 13.90
N ASP A 209 -6.66 6.67 14.17
CA ASP A 209 -5.28 6.57 14.63
C ASP A 209 -4.71 7.75 15.45
N ILE A 210 -4.70 7.58 16.78
CA ILE A 210 -3.67 7.85 17.82
C ILE A 210 -2.87 9.18 17.79
N VAL A 211 -2.53 9.74 16.63
CA VAL A 211 -1.70 10.94 16.46
C VAL A 211 -2.46 12.21 16.84
N GLU A 212 -3.75 12.36 16.51
CA GLU A 212 -4.55 13.51 16.99
C GLU A 212 -4.68 13.51 18.52
N ARG A 213 -4.84 12.34 19.16
CA ARG A 213 -4.86 12.22 20.63
C ARG A 213 -3.56 12.63 21.31
N PHE A 214 -2.41 12.44 20.65
CA PHE A 214 -1.12 12.86 21.20
C PHE A 214 -0.92 14.37 21.12
N TRP A 215 -1.48 15.02 20.08
CA TRP A 215 -1.41 16.47 19.92
C TRP A 215 -2.42 17.21 20.81
N ASP A 216 -3.63 16.69 21.01
CA ASP A 216 -4.60 17.29 21.96
C ASP A 216 -4.02 17.35 23.39
N ILE A 217 -3.29 16.31 23.82
CA ILE A 217 -2.62 16.30 25.14
C ILE A 217 -1.48 17.33 25.19
N ILE A 218 -0.79 17.61 24.07
CA ILE A 218 0.30 18.60 24.02
C ILE A 218 -0.27 20.03 23.92
N GLU A 219 -1.39 20.22 23.23
CA GLU A 219 -2.05 21.52 23.05
C GLU A 219 -2.86 21.95 24.29
N ASP A 220 -3.44 21.02 25.04
CA ASP A 220 -4.16 21.30 26.30
C ASP A 220 -3.23 21.47 27.52
N ILE A 221 -1.92 21.28 27.37
CA ILE A 221 -0.97 21.61 28.43
C ILE A 221 -0.85 23.14 28.52
N ASP A 222 -1.56 23.72 29.49
CA ASP A 222 -1.41 25.12 29.86
C ASP A 222 0.03 25.38 30.33
N ILE A 223 0.82 25.99 29.44
CA ILE A 223 2.23 26.34 29.65
C ILE A 223 2.40 27.13 30.95
N ASN A 224 1.42 27.94 31.36
CA ASN A 224 1.50 28.72 32.59
C ASN A 224 1.41 27.85 33.84
N THR A 225 0.56 26.82 33.80
CA THR A 225 0.40 25.86 34.91
C THR A 225 1.60 24.91 34.98
N VAL A 226 2.14 24.47 33.83
CA VAL A 226 3.34 23.64 33.79
C VAL A 226 4.60 24.41 34.18
N LEU A 227 4.79 25.66 33.74
CA LEU A 227 5.90 26.49 34.22
C LEU A 227 5.80 26.74 35.72
N LYS A 228 4.59 26.97 36.24
CA LYS A 228 4.37 27.14 37.67
C LYS A 228 4.69 25.86 38.44
N PHE A 229 4.26 24.69 37.96
CA PHE A 229 4.61 23.40 38.55
C PHE A 229 6.11 23.09 38.51
N LEU A 230 6.77 23.38 37.38
CA LEU A 230 8.22 23.22 37.21
C LEU A 230 9.00 24.18 38.11
N ASN A 231 8.49 25.39 38.33
CA ASN A 231 9.08 26.38 39.24
C ASN A 231 8.86 26.00 40.71
N ASP A 232 7.64 25.59 41.08
CA ASP A 232 7.28 25.13 42.42
C ASP A 232 8.06 23.86 42.81
N ASN A 233 8.45 23.05 41.82
CA ASN A 233 9.25 21.83 41.99
C ASN A 233 10.60 21.92 41.26
N ILE A 234 11.27 23.08 41.35
CA ILE A 234 12.53 23.35 40.63
C ILE A 234 13.62 22.31 40.88
N VAL A 235 13.73 21.80 42.12
CA VAL A 235 14.72 20.79 42.48
C VAL A 235 14.44 19.46 41.76
N GLY A 236 13.18 19.01 41.75
CA GLY A 236 12.78 17.78 41.05
C GLY A 236 12.98 17.89 39.55
N THR A 237 12.61 19.04 38.98
CA THR A 237 12.80 19.34 37.55
C THR A 237 14.26 19.27 37.13
N VAL A 238 15.15 19.93 37.89
CA VAL A 238 16.59 19.93 37.60
C VAL A 238 17.17 18.52 37.69
N VAL A 239 16.74 17.70 38.65
CA VAL A 239 17.19 16.30 38.77
C VAL A 239 16.74 15.47 37.56
N VAL A 240 15.48 15.56 37.16
CA VAL A 240 14.96 14.78 36.01
C VAL A 240 15.64 15.19 34.70
N VAL A 241 15.73 16.49 34.41
CA VAL A 241 16.39 16.99 33.20
C VAL A 241 17.89 16.61 33.20
N SER A 242 18.54 16.66 34.35
CA SER A 242 19.93 16.23 34.49
C SER A 242 20.07 14.73 34.20
N LEU A 243 19.21 13.88 34.73
CA LEU A 243 19.28 12.44 34.45
C LEU A 243 19.06 12.14 32.97
N ILE A 244 18.12 12.84 32.31
CA ILE A 244 17.84 12.67 30.88
C ILE A 244 19.05 13.08 30.00
N VAL A 245 19.85 14.06 30.40
CA VAL A 245 21.02 14.51 29.64
C VAL A 245 22.26 13.70 29.99
N TRP A 246 22.52 13.48 31.28
CA TRP A 246 23.77 12.90 31.75
C TRP A 246 23.80 11.38 31.65
N VAL A 247 22.67 10.67 31.78
CA VAL A 247 22.66 9.20 31.64
C VAL A 247 23.01 8.77 30.21
N PRO A 248 22.37 9.29 29.14
CA PRO A 248 22.76 8.95 27.77
C PRO A 248 24.17 9.43 27.42
N GLY A 249 24.57 10.62 27.89
CA GLY A 249 25.93 11.14 27.70
C GLY A 249 26.99 10.23 28.35
N SER A 250 26.73 9.75 29.58
CA SER A 250 27.60 8.81 30.28
C SER A 250 27.69 7.46 29.57
N CYS A 251 26.56 6.93 29.07
CA CYS A 251 26.54 5.72 28.26
C CYS A 251 27.37 5.87 26.97
N LEU A 252 27.27 7.01 26.28
CA LEU A 252 28.05 7.32 25.08
C LEU A 252 29.55 7.40 25.39
N VAL A 253 29.92 8.13 26.44
CA VAL A 253 31.33 8.24 26.87
C VAL A 253 31.88 6.86 27.26
N SER A 254 31.11 6.07 28.02
CA SER A 254 31.49 4.71 28.41
C SER A 254 31.68 3.80 27.19
N TYR A 255 30.79 3.90 26.19
CA TYR A 255 30.92 3.17 24.93
C TYR A 255 32.20 3.54 24.17
N VAL A 256 32.49 4.84 24.06
CA VAL A 256 33.70 5.34 23.38
C VAL A 256 34.97 4.92 24.12
N ASP A 257 35.00 5.06 25.45
CA ASP A 257 36.17 4.70 26.26
C ASP A 257 36.45 3.19 26.21
N ASN A 258 35.41 2.36 26.25
CA ASN A 258 35.55 0.91 26.09
C ASN A 258 36.12 0.54 24.72
N LYS A 259 35.68 1.23 23.66
CA LYS A 259 36.23 1.05 22.31
C LYS A 259 37.72 1.42 22.24
N ARG A 260 38.11 2.59 22.78
CA ARG A 260 39.50 3.06 22.78
C ARG A 260 40.42 2.15 23.61
N ARG A 261 39.96 1.64 24.76
CA ARG A 261 40.70 0.67 25.59
C ARG A 261 40.97 -0.63 24.84
N ALA A 262 39.98 -1.15 24.10
CA ALA A 262 40.14 -2.34 23.30
C ALA A 262 41.18 -2.15 22.18
N GLU A 263 41.22 -0.98 21.54
CA GLU A 263 42.23 -0.63 20.53
C GLU A 263 43.64 -0.51 21.14
N TYR A 264 43.77 0.13 22.31
CA TYR A 264 45.05 0.25 23.02
C TYR A 264 45.62 -1.12 23.43
N GLU A 265 44.79 -2.01 23.97
CA GLU A 265 45.23 -3.37 24.31
C GLU A 265 45.63 -4.20 23.08
N LYS A 266 44.93 -4.03 21.95
CA LYS A 266 45.35 -4.64 20.67
C LYS A 266 46.72 -4.11 20.22
N ALA A 267 46.93 -2.79 20.28
CA ALA A 267 48.21 -2.17 19.93
C ALA A 267 49.36 -2.62 20.85
N LYS A 268 49.11 -2.71 22.15
CA LYS A 268 50.07 -3.20 23.16
C LYS A 268 50.46 -4.66 22.93
N LYS A 269 49.48 -5.53 22.63
CA LYS A 269 49.74 -6.93 22.25
C LYS A 269 50.55 -7.03 20.95
N ALA A 270 50.27 -6.19 19.96
CA ALA A 270 51.02 -6.14 18.71
C ALA A 270 52.49 -5.71 18.93
N CYS A 271 52.74 -4.73 19.80
CA CYS A 271 54.09 -4.29 20.15
C CYS A 271 54.89 -5.39 20.87
N ARG A 272 54.30 -6.06 21.88
CA ARG A 272 54.94 -7.20 22.55
C ARG A 272 55.31 -8.32 21.58
N LYS A 273 54.45 -8.61 20.61
CA LYS A 273 54.73 -9.62 19.57
C LYS A 273 55.89 -9.21 18.65
N ARG A 274 56.07 -7.91 18.40
CA ARG A 274 57.17 -7.37 17.59
C ARG A 274 58.53 -7.48 18.29
N GLU A 275 58.54 -7.31 19.60
CA GLU A 275 59.75 -7.38 20.44
C GLU A 275 60.28 -8.82 20.61
N SER A 276 59.41 -9.83 20.44
CA SER A 276 59.78 -11.26 20.46
C SER A 276 60.34 -11.81 19.14
N LEU A 277 60.48 -11.00 18.08
CA LEU A 277 61.06 -11.45 16.81
C LEU A 277 62.60 -11.45 16.88
N PRO A 278 63.28 -12.51 16.45
CA PRO A 278 64.74 -12.57 16.46
C PRO A 278 65.34 -11.53 15.50
N PRO A 279 66.58 -11.04 15.77
CA PRO A 279 67.22 -10.02 14.95
C PRO A 279 67.41 -10.48 13.51
N PHE A 280 67.25 -9.51 12.60
CA PHE A 280 67.34 -9.68 11.15
C PHE A 280 68.73 -10.25 10.75
N ARG A 281 68.77 -11.41 10.10
CA ARG A 281 70.01 -11.91 9.47
C ARG A 281 70.10 -11.31 8.06
N PRO A 282 71.23 -10.68 7.68
CA PRO A 282 71.41 -10.19 6.32
C PRO A 282 71.41 -11.37 5.32
N PRO A 283 70.84 -11.19 4.11
CA PRO A 283 70.81 -12.21 3.08
C PRO A 283 72.21 -12.48 2.49
N SER A 284 72.44 -13.71 2.02
CA SER A 284 73.71 -14.18 1.45
C SER A 284 74.08 -13.48 0.13
N GLU A 285 75.38 -13.25 -0.08
CA GLU A 285 76.00 -12.49 -1.20
C GLU A 285 75.58 -12.92 -2.63
N SER A 286 74.97 -14.08 -2.81
CA SER A 286 74.51 -14.59 -4.11
C SER A 286 73.37 -13.79 -4.77
N SER A 287 72.78 -12.80 -4.08
CA SER A 287 71.63 -12.03 -4.56
C SER A 287 71.93 -10.55 -4.89
N MET A 288 73.20 -10.12 -4.87
CA MET A 288 73.55 -8.72 -5.08
C MET A 288 73.73 -8.40 -6.58
N LYS A 289 72.72 -7.78 -7.20
CA LYS A 289 72.84 -7.22 -8.56
C LYS A 289 73.61 -5.89 -8.50
N MET A 290 74.84 -5.86 -9.00
CA MET A 290 75.58 -4.62 -9.21
C MET A 290 74.97 -3.81 -10.35
N VAL A 291 74.27 -2.72 -10.01
CA VAL A 291 73.81 -1.72 -10.98
C VAL A 291 74.87 -0.62 -11.07
N ARG A 292 75.61 -0.58 -12.18
CA ARG A 292 76.52 0.53 -12.51
C ARG A 292 75.75 1.62 -13.24
N ILE A 293 75.52 2.77 -12.59
CA ILE A 293 74.96 3.96 -13.23
C ILE A 293 76.10 4.96 -13.45
N ALA A 294 76.26 5.43 -14.69
CA ALA A 294 77.28 6.37 -15.11
C ALA A 294 77.07 7.76 -14.46
N ARG A 295 78.15 8.37 -13.96
CA ARG A 295 78.16 9.74 -13.43
C ARG A 295 77.93 10.75 -14.55
N ARG A 296 76.84 11.51 -14.49
CA ARG A 296 76.74 12.81 -15.18
C ARG A 296 77.42 13.87 -14.32
N GLN A 297 78.28 14.67 -14.95
CA GLN A 297 79.06 15.74 -14.35
C GLN A 297 78.16 16.87 -13.82
N PRO A 298 78.52 17.51 -12.69
CA PRO A 298 77.83 18.70 -12.21
C PRO A 298 78.42 20.00 -12.81
N GLN A 299 77.50 20.81 -13.35
CA GLN A 299 77.32 22.27 -13.25
C GLN A 299 78.46 23.25 -13.55
N GLN A 300 78.13 24.31 -14.32
CA GLN A 300 77.95 25.68 -13.81
C GLN A 300 77.29 26.59 -14.89
N PRO A 301 76.77 27.78 -14.54
CA PRO A 301 75.51 28.36 -15.07
C PRO A 301 75.51 28.78 -16.54
#